data_AF-A0A3D0K3E9-F1
#
_entry.id   AF-A0A3D0K3E9-F1
#
_cell.length_a   1.000
_cell.length_b   1.000
_cell.length_c   1.000
_cell.angle_alpha   90.00
_cell.angle_beta   90.00
_cell.angle_gamma   90.00
#
_symmetry.space_group_name_H-M   'P 1'
#
loop_
_entity.id
_entity.type
_entity.pdbx_description
1 polymer ?
#
loop_
_entity_poly.entity_id
_entity_poly.type
_entity_poly.pdbx_seq_one_letter_code
_entity_poly.pdbx_strand_id
1 'polypeptide(L)' 'MRTTLLILGLLLTLLGLGGCYRPLFTEDLPRHQYLEYDQARNGMQPTEDPDVFGNPQPALRRRLDPQ' A
#
# COMPACT_ATOMS: atom_id res chain seq x y z
N MET A 1 -6.36 -44.99 2.51
CA MET A 1 -7.28 -44.46 3.55
C MET A 1 -6.54 -43.69 4.66
N ARG A 2 -5.46 -44.23 5.24
CA ARG A 2 -4.71 -43.54 6.30
C ARG A 2 -3.91 -42.33 5.79
N THR A 3 -3.29 -42.44 4.61
CA THR A 3 -2.58 -41.34 3.94
C THR A 3 -3.52 -40.23 3.47
N THR A 4 -4.69 -40.59 2.94
CA THR A 4 -5.71 -39.63 2.50
C THR A 4 -6.26 -38.79 3.65
N LEU A 5 -6.41 -39.37 4.85
CA LEU A 5 -6.83 -38.63 6.05
C LEU A 5 -5.77 -37.64 6.54
N LEU A 6 -4.48 -38.01 6.45
CA LEU A 6 -3.38 -37.11 6.82
C LEU A 6 -3.27 -35.92 5.87
N ILE A 7 -3.43 -36.15 4.57
CA ILE A 7 -3.40 -35.08 3.56
C ILE A 7 -4.58 -34.12 3.75
N LEU A 8 -5.78 -34.65 4.02
CA LEU A 8 -6.97 -33.82 4.26
C LEU A 8 -6.82 -32.97 5.53
N GLY A 9 -6.27 -33.54 6.60
CA GLY A 9 -5.99 -32.81 7.85
C GLY A 9 -4.98 -31.69 7.66
N LEU A 10 -3.90 -31.94 6.90
CA LEU A 10 -2.88 -30.94 6.59
C LEU A 10 -3.43 -29.78 5.73
N LEU A 11 -4.28 -30.09 4.76
CA LEU A 11 -4.89 -29.07 3.91
C LEU A 11 -5.79 -28.13 4.74
N LEU A 12 -6.58 -28.70 5.64
CA LEU A 12 -7.49 -27.95 6.51
C LEU A 12 -6.74 -27.00 7.46
N THR A 13 -5.60 -27.43 8.00
CA THR A 13 -4.77 -26.56 8.86
C THR A 13 -4.14 -25.43 8.08
N LEU A 14 -3.61 -25.68 6.88
CA LEU A 14 -3.04 -24.66 5.98
C LEU A 14 -4.05 -23.58 5.58
N LEU A 15 -5.31 -23.95 5.35
CA LEU A 15 -6.39 -23.01 5.05
C LEU A 15 -6.70 -22.08 6.24
N GLY A 16 -6.55 -22.54 7.47
CA GLY A 16 -6.78 -21.74 8.68
C GLY A 16 -5.65 -20.76 9.02
N LEU A 17 -4.45 -20.96 8.46
CA LEU A 17 -3.30 -20.06 8.62
C LEU A 17 -3.37 -18.83 7.70
N GLY A 18 -4.24 -18.85 6.68
CA GLY A 18 -4.49 -17.71 5.80
C GLY A 18 -5.48 -16.73 6.44
N GLY A 19 -4.99 -15.63 7.00
CA GLY A 19 -5.83 -14.52 7.44
C GLY A 19 -6.28 -13.63 6.27
N CYS A 20 -7.42 -12.95 6.43
CA CYS A 20 -7.81 -11.88 5.52
C CYS A 20 -6.90 -10.67 5.74
N TYR A 21 -5.98 -10.42 4.81
CA TYR A 21 -5.20 -9.19 4.79
C TYR A 21 -6.04 -8.06 4.17
N ARG A 22 -6.41 -7.07 4.99
CA ARG A 22 -6.99 -5.82 4.51
C ARG A 22 -5.98 -4.71 4.79
N PRO A 23 -5.31 -4.17 3.77
CA PRO A 23 -4.42 -3.03 3.98
C PRO A 23 -5.23 -1.84 4.48
N LEU A 24 -4.68 -1.13 5.48
CA LEU A 24 -5.30 0.09 6.01
C LEU A 24 -5.33 1.21 4.95
N PHE A 25 -4.33 1.21 4.07
CA PHE A 25 -4.21 2.14 2.95
C PHE A 25 -3.88 1.34 1.69
N THR A 26 -4.86 1.15 0.81
CA THR A 26 -4.64 0.64 -0.55
C THR A 26 -3.91 1.71 -1.39
N GLU A 27 -3.28 1.28 -2.49
CA GLU A 27 -2.46 2.16 -3.34
C GLU A 27 -3.28 3.18 -4.14
N ASP A 28 -4.54 2.86 -4.40
CA ASP A 28 -5.53 3.65 -5.12
C ASP A 28 -6.27 4.67 -4.24
N LEU A 29 -6.14 4.57 -2.90
CA LEU A 29 -6.79 5.50 -1.98
C LEU A 29 -6.08 6.87 -1.97
N PRO A 30 -6.84 7.98 -1.93
CA PRO A 30 -6.27 9.32 -1.73
C PRO A 30 -5.44 9.35 -0.45
N ARG A 31 -4.18 9.80 -0.55
CA ARG A 31 -3.24 9.86 0.58
C ARG A 31 -3.58 10.95 1.60
N HIS A 32 -4.42 11.93 1.24
CA HIS A 32 -4.93 12.98 2.11
C HIS A 32 -6.29 13.50 1.61
N GLN A 33 -7.06 14.11 2.51
CA GLN A 33 -8.44 14.58 2.25
C GLN A 33 -8.55 15.76 1.27
N TYR A 34 -7.44 16.43 1.00
CA TYR A 34 -7.39 17.62 0.14
C TYR A 34 -6.91 17.33 -1.28
N LEU A 35 -6.69 16.05 -1.64
CA LEU A 35 -6.08 15.67 -2.91
C LEU A 35 -6.79 16.29 -4.12
N GLU A 36 -8.12 16.20 -4.17
CA GLU A 36 -8.92 16.77 -5.26
C GLU A 36 -8.84 18.31 -5.32
N TYR A 37 -8.88 18.96 -4.16
CA TYR A 37 -8.77 20.42 -4.05
C TYR A 37 -7.39 20.90 -4.51
N ASP A 38 -6.32 20.28 -4.03
CA ASP A 38 -4.94 20.63 -4.35
C ASP A 38 -4.65 20.38 -5.83
N GLN A 39 -5.16 19.28 -6.41
CA GLN A 39 -5.05 19.00 -7.84
C GLN A 39 -5.77 20.02 -8.71
N ALA A 40 -6.97 20.44 -8.32
CA ALA A 40 -7.74 21.43 -9.07
C ALA A 40 -7.04 22.80 -9.10
N ARG A 41 -6.34 23.16 -8.01
CA ARG A 41 -5.70 24.47 -7.87
C ARG A 41 -4.27 24.51 -8.41
N ASN A 42 -3.48 23.48 -8.09
CA ASN A 42 -2.04 23.47 -8.30
C ASN A 42 -1.59 22.37 -9.29
N GLY A 43 -2.53 21.58 -9.81
CA GLY A 43 -2.24 20.43 -10.65
C GLY A 43 -1.72 19.21 -9.87
N MET A 44 -1.36 18.16 -10.60
CA MET A 44 -0.78 16.94 -10.04
C MET A 44 0.54 17.23 -9.32
N GLN A 45 0.57 16.99 -8.01
CA GLN A 45 1.78 17.14 -7.20
C GLN A 45 2.67 15.90 -7.33
N PRO A 46 4.00 16.07 -7.43
CA PRO A 46 4.94 14.94 -7.43
C PRO A 46 4.81 14.14 -6.12
N THR A 47 4.62 12.84 -6.23
CA THR A 47 4.57 11.93 -5.08
C THR A 47 5.95 11.45 -4.64
N GLU A 48 6.93 11.51 -5.54
CA GLU A 48 8.28 11.02 -5.36
C GLU A 48 9.31 12.06 -5.82
N ASP A 49 10.46 12.02 -5.17
CA ASP A 49 11.65 12.80 -5.44
C ASP A 49 12.88 11.90 -5.51
N PRO A 50 13.90 12.24 -6.31
CA PRO A 50 15.17 11.52 -6.25
C PRO A 50 15.88 11.79 -4.92
N ASP A 51 16.51 10.77 -4.37
CA ASP A 51 17.49 10.88 -3.28
C ASP A 51 18.84 11.41 -3.79
N VAL A 52 19.84 11.48 -2.91
CA VAL A 52 21.20 11.93 -3.28
C VAL A 52 21.90 11.02 -4.30
N PHE A 53 21.38 9.81 -4.51
CA PHE A 53 21.88 8.82 -5.47
C PHE A 53 20.96 8.68 -6.70
N GLY A 54 19.88 9.47 -6.78
CA GLY A 54 18.89 9.41 -7.87
C GLY A 54 17.80 8.35 -7.70
N ASN A 55 17.73 7.63 -6.59
CA ASN A 55 16.66 6.65 -6.34
C ASN A 55 15.35 7.36 -5.99
N PRO A 56 14.19 6.89 -6.48
CA PRO A 56 12.91 7.46 -6.10
C PRO A 56 12.63 7.25 -4.60
N GLN A 57 12.26 8.31 -3.91
CA GLN A 57 11.82 8.33 -2.53
C GLN A 57 10.58 9.20 -2.38
N PRO A 58 9.69 8.97 -1.39
CA PRO A 58 8.51 9.81 -1.19
C PRO A 58 8.86 11.29 -1.00
N ALA A 59 8.17 12.19 -1.70
CA ALA A 59 8.38 13.64 -1.66
C ALA A 59 7.80 14.29 -0.38
N LEU A 60 8.24 13.83 0.80
CA LEU A 60 7.69 14.26 2.10
C LEU A 60 7.94 15.74 2.40
N ARG A 61 9.09 16.27 1.96
CA ARG A 61 9.51 17.65 2.26
C ARG A 61 8.70 18.68 1.49
N ARG A 62 8.44 18.44 0.20
CA ARG A 62 7.62 19.35 -0.62
C ARG A 62 6.19 19.52 -0.10
N ARG A 63 5.66 18.53 0.62
CA ARG A 63 4.35 18.64 1.26
C ARG A 63 4.32 19.63 2.42
N LEU A 64 5.47 19.95 2.99
CA LEU A 64 5.63 20.89 4.10
C LEU A 64 6.08 22.27 3.62
N ASP A 65 6.40 22.44 2.33
CA ASP A 65 6.78 23.73 1.79
C ASP A 65 5.57 24.68 1.84
N PRO A 66 5.75 25.94 2.29
CA PRO A 66 4.70 26.94 2.23
C PRO A 66 4.20 27.10 0.79
N GLN A 67 2.89 26.90 0.60
CA GLN A 67 2.19 27.08 -0.68
C GLN A 67 1.90 28.55 -0.95
#